data_AF-A0A4Q1U152-F1
#
_entry.id   AF-A0A4Q1U152-F1
#
_cell.length_a   1.000
_cell.length_b   1.000
_cell.length_c   1.000
_cell.angle_alpha   90.00
_cell.angle_beta   90.00
_cell.angle_gamma   90.00
#
_symmetry.space_group_name_H-M   'P 1'
#
loop_
_entity.id
_entity.type
_entity.pdbx_description
1 polymer ?
#
loop_
_entity_poly.entity_id
_entity_poly.type
_entity_poly.pdbx_seq_one_letter_code
_entity_poly.pdbx_strand_id
1 'polypeptide(L)'
;MPEKSYFLLAMLAAEPNFELDRETVRRQLWQSELPEKRAGSLRQLLARIEQSVPAGLPQLLAPTRTHIGLADGWEVDVHILKQKGPLAPEDGGLLNGELLEGVKSPTQGAEDWLTFERQRVDDLRSAHLTRLVETSEDRSDEEQVTLARRLLELDPASETAYRALMRTYVRMNDPAAARQAYLKCKSQLKDDFDTEPEESTTALARELNLVPAAQATSGHSQSALNLSVSPLGQPRIIILPPESIFTDPLMERVGRALLEDVTIGLSQQRGFKVIAAHTSLEILSRSIDPSRAVPGPLDLSFDYAVYVTIQGRDEDVFATCRLTRTTTSEVIWAIELPLVMQKISESFAHLTRRIVSSLADTIERHELAMPIGDAPPSAYRLYLEGKRLIAHTDLQHLRQARKWFKSSLNRYEHFSAAHAGMSRALGMEWLIRGMRDKELLDEANGAARQAQQSDPNSGRAYRELGFVALYRRRFDESLEYFQQAQDLNPNDADILADYADALSHDGDFDRALELSRAAFKLNPLPPDYYYWNLGGIHFMREEYEMAIEALEPVKTKQATARLLAASHAMAGDTGKARNYARVVLENFPDFRSEDIRHFVPDRDPAYTEPLIQGLHLAGLP
;
A
#
# COMPACT_ATOMS: atom_id res chain seq x y z
N MET A 1 37.85 -22.84 11.20
CA MET A 1 37.73 -21.63 12.05
C MET A 1 36.56 -21.79 13.01
N PRO A 2 36.43 -21.01 14.11
CA PRO A 2 35.21 -20.97 14.92
C PRO A 2 33.96 -20.64 14.09
N GLU A 3 32.77 -21.15 14.44
CA GLU A 3 31.52 -20.90 13.67
C GLU A 3 31.23 -19.40 13.49
N LYS A 4 31.44 -18.61 14.54
CA LYS A 4 31.28 -17.14 14.52
C LYS A 4 32.21 -16.43 13.54
N SER A 5 33.32 -17.05 13.14
CA SER A 5 34.22 -16.49 12.12
C SER A 5 33.55 -16.47 10.75
N TYR A 6 32.79 -17.50 10.40
CA TYR A 6 32.07 -17.54 9.12
C TYR A 6 31.00 -16.45 9.03
N PHE A 7 30.28 -16.19 10.14
CA PHE A 7 29.33 -15.09 10.20
C PHE A 7 29.99 -13.72 10.06
N LEU A 8 31.08 -13.46 10.77
CA LEU A 8 31.81 -12.19 10.63
C LEU A 8 32.25 -11.98 9.16
N LEU A 9 32.84 -13.01 8.54
CA LEU A 9 33.28 -12.93 7.16
C LEU A 9 32.11 -12.75 6.18
N ALA A 10 31.00 -13.44 6.39
CA ALA A 10 29.80 -13.28 5.57
C ALA A 10 29.16 -11.89 5.72
N MET A 11 29.12 -11.34 6.94
CA MET A 11 28.64 -9.98 7.16
C MET A 11 29.54 -8.97 6.46
N LEU A 12 30.87 -9.14 6.50
CA LEU A 12 31.80 -8.26 5.77
C LEU A 12 31.58 -8.38 4.26
N ALA A 13 31.46 -9.60 3.74
CA ALA A 13 31.18 -9.87 2.33
C ALA A 13 29.85 -9.25 1.84
N ALA A 14 28.88 -9.10 2.74
CA ALA A 14 27.59 -8.49 2.44
C ALA A 14 27.66 -6.96 2.29
N GLU A 15 28.66 -6.30 2.87
CA GLU A 15 28.81 -4.85 2.82
C GLU A 15 29.47 -4.35 1.53
N PRO A 16 29.04 -3.21 0.95
CA PRO A 16 29.61 -2.67 -0.28
C PRO A 16 31.12 -2.36 -0.20
N ASN A 17 31.59 -1.94 0.97
CA ASN A 17 32.99 -1.55 1.21
C ASN A 17 33.76 -2.60 2.00
N PHE A 18 33.18 -3.79 2.21
CA PHE A 18 33.73 -4.84 3.05
C PHE A 18 34.11 -4.41 4.47
N GLU A 19 33.42 -3.41 5.02
CA GLU A 19 33.74 -2.79 6.31
C GLU A 19 32.52 -2.76 7.23
N LEU A 20 32.70 -3.17 8.48
CA LEU A 20 31.66 -3.20 9.51
C LEU A 20 32.10 -2.50 10.79
N ASP A 21 31.15 -1.82 11.43
CA ASP A 21 31.34 -1.28 12.77
C ASP A 21 31.49 -2.41 13.81
N ARG A 22 32.45 -2.24 14.72
CA ARG A 22 32.78 -3.26 15.74
C ARG A 22 31.64 -3.49 16.73
N GLU A 23 30.82 -2.47 17.02
CA GLU A 23 29.69 -2.63 17.94
C GLU A 23 28.54 -3.40 17.27
N THR A 24 28.32 -3.19 15.97
CA THR A 24 27.39 -3.98 15.15
C THR A 24 27.74 -5.46 15.20
N VAL A 25 29.00 -5.81 14.94
CA VAL A 25 29.49 -7.20 15.01
C VAL A 25 29.31 -7.79 16.42
N ARG A 26 29.57 -7.01 17.48
CA ARG A 26 29.42 -7.47 18.87
C ARG A 26 27.97 -7.81 19.22
N ARG A 27 27.03 -6.95 18.80
CA ARG A 27 25.59 -7.15 19.01
C ARG A 27 25.10 -8.38 18.28
N GLN A 28 25.57 -8.58 17.05
CA GLN A 28 25.13 -9.70 16.22
C GLN A 28 25.65 -11.05 16.72
N LEU A 29 26.90 -11.15 17.13
CA LEU A 29 27.54 -12.45 17.38
C LEU A 29 27.56 -12.90 18.86
N TRP A 30 27.16 -12.04 19.81
CA TRP A 30 27.15 -12.38 21.24
C TRP A 30 25.93 -11.81 21.98
N GLN A 31 25.26 -12.68 22.75
CA GLN A 31 24.09 -12.36 23.60
C GLN A 31 24.44 -11.73 24.96
N SER A 32 25.71 -11.45 25.26
CA SER A 32 26.07 -10.94 26.60
C SER A 32 25.65 -9.48 26.77
N GLU A 33 24.92 -9.19 27.85
CA GLU A 33 24.50 -7.83 28.25
C GLU A 33 25.67 -6.91 28.63
N LEU A 34 26.86 -7.47 28.89
CA LEU A 34 28.04 -6.72 29.32
C LEU A 34 28.93 -6.35 28.11
N PRO A 35 29.08 -5.05 27.76
CA PRO A 35 29.86 -4.62 26.58
C PRO A 35 31.33 -5.07 26.60
N GLU A 36 31.96 -5.07 27.77
CA GLU A 36 33.38 -5.45 27.93
C GLU A 36 33.63 -6.93 27.57
N LYS A 37 32.71 -7.83 27.93
CA LYS A 37 32.81 -9.26 27.60
C LYS A 37 32.69 -9.50 26.09
N ARG A 38 31.81 -8.77 25.41
CA ARG A 38 31.67 -8.81 23.95
C ARG A 38 32.92 -8.26 23.26
N ALA A 39 33.48 -7.16 23.76
CA ALA A 39 34.72 -6.59 23.23
C ALA A 39 35.93 -7.54 23.35
N GLY A 40 36.07 -8.22 24.50
CA GLY A 40 37.10 -9.24 24.71
C GLY A 40 36.93 -10.45 23.78
N SER A 41 35.71 -10.92 23.62
CA SER A 41 35.39 -12.06 22.74
C SER A 41 35.63 -11.75 21.26
N LEU A 42 35.30 -10.54 20.80
CA LEU A 42 35.62 -10.09 19.44
C LEU A 42 37.13 -10.05 19.20
N ARG A 43 37.92 -9.55 20.17
CA ARG A 43 39.38 -9.53 20.06
C ARG A 43 39.95 -10.95 19.90
N GLN A 44 39.45 -11.90 20.68
CA GLN A 44 39.85 -13.31 20.57
C GLN A 44 39.43 -13.94 19.24
N LEU A 45 38.23 -13.61 18.73
CA LEU A 45 37.75 -14.11 17.45
C LEU A 45 38.64 -13.62 16.29
N LEU A 46 38.99 -12.33 16.26
CA LEU A 46 39.87 -11.75 15.25
C LEU A 46 41.25 -12.41 15.24
N ALA A 47 41.87 -12.59 16.42
CA ALA A 47 43.17 -13.26 16.52
C ALA A 47 43.13 -14.71 16.04
N ARG A 48 42.03 -15.44 16.30
CA ARG A 48 41.84 -16.81 15.81
C ARG A 48 41.66 -16.88 14.29
N ILE A 49 40.97 -15.90 13.70
CA ILE A 49 40.83 -15.80 12.25
C ILE A 49 42.21 -15.59 11.62
N GLU A 50 42.99 -14.64 12.14
CA GLU A 50 44.32 -14.32 11.64
C GLU A 50 45.29 -15.51 11.74
N GLN A 51 45.26 -16.25 12.85
CA GLN A 51 46.07 -17.48 13.03
C GLN A 51 45.67 -18.63 12.10
N SER A 52 44.46 -18.60 11.54
CA SER A 52 43.96 -19.66 10.66
C SER A 52 44.23 -19.42 9.18
N VAL A 53 44.79 -18.26 8.81
CA VAL A 53 45.22 -17.98 7.44
C VAL A 53 46.56 -18.70 7.16
N PRO A 54 46.64 -19.57 6.14
CA PRO A 54 47.88 -20.25 5.76
C PRO A 54 49.06 -19.30 5.48
N ALA A 55 50.27 -19.75 5.81
CA ALA A 55 51.49 -18.98 5.52
C ALA A 55 51.67 -18.77 4.00
N GLY A 56 51.81 -17.50 3.58
CA GLY A 56 51.99 -17.11 2.18
C GLY A 56 50.77 -16.46 1.52
N LEU A 57 49.60 -16.44 2.19
CA LEU A 57 48.43 -15.69 1.75
C LEU A 57 48.40 -14.27 2.35
N PRO A 58 47.76 -13.29 1.67
CA PRO A 58 47.58 -11.95 2.23
C PRO A 58 46.80 -12.00 3.55
N GLN A 59 46.94 -10.96 4.38
CA GLN A 59 46.14 -10.83 5.59
C GLN A 59 44.65 -10.88 5.21
N LEU A 60 43.81 -11.54 6.01
CA LEU A 60 42.38 -11.65 5.68
C LEU A 60 41.58 -10.42 6.12
N LEU A 61 41.92 -9.84 7.28
CA LEU A 61 41.17 -8.73 7.88
C LEU A 61 42.09 -7.52 8.07
N ALA A 62 41.53 -6.33 7.88
CA ALA A 62 42.15 -5.04 8.18
C ALA A 62 41.39 -4.34 9.34
N PRO A 63 41.56 -4.78 10.61
CA PRO A 63 40.81 -4.21 11.72
C PRO A 63 41.36 -2.84 12.15
N THR A 64 40.47 -1.87 12.34
CA THR A 64 40.78 -0.57 12.97
C THR A 64 40.24 -0.51 14.40
N ARG A 65 40.40 0.65 15.07
CA ARG A 65 39.84 0.87 16.41
C ARG A 65 38.30 0.85 16.42
N THR A 66 37.67 1.27 15.32
CA THR A 66 36.22 1.44 15.21
C THR A 66 35.56 0.42 14.28
N HIS A 67 36.28 -0.06 13.26
CA HIS A 67 35.74 -0.95 12.23
C HIS A 67 36.57 -2.23 12.06
N ILE A 68 36.00 -3.18 11.31
CA ILE A 68 36.67 -4.37 10.81
C ILE A 68 36.45 -4.36 9.30
N GLY A 69 37.54 -4.36 8.52
CA GLY A 69 37.49 -4.51 7.07
C GLY A 69 38.00 -5.87 6.60
N LEU A 70 37.61 -6.29 5.39
CA LEU A 70 38.36 -7.28 4.61
C LEU A 70 39.62 -6.60 4.04
N ALA A 71 40.77 -7.26 4.07
CA ALA A 71 41.98 -6.70 3.48
C ALA A 71 41.96 -6.84 1.94
N ASP A 72 42.79 -6.06 1.25
CA ASP A 72 42.92 -6.11 -0.20
C ASP A 72 43.47 -7.46 -0.69
N GLY A 73 43.09 -7.85 -1.91
CA GLY A 73 43.60 -9.06 -2.57
C GLY A 73 42.74 -10.31 -2.38
N TRP A 74 41.53 -10.16 -1.84
CA TRP A 74 40.52 -11.23 -1.76
C TRP A 74 39.37 -10.94 -2.71
N GLU A 75 38.93 -11.98 -3.42
CA GLU A 75 37.71 -11.96 -4.22
C GLU A 75 36.58 -12.64 -3.43
N VAL A 76 35.36 -12.11 -3.58
CA VAL A 76 34.20 -12.53 -2.79
C VAL A 76 33.05 -12.87 -3.71
N ASP A 77 32.64 -14.13 -3.68
CA ASP A 77 31.55 -14.71 -4.47
C ASP A 77 30.27 -13.86 -4.50
N VAL A 78 29.79 -13.40 -3.34
CA VAL A 78 28.58 -12.57 -3.23
C VAL A 78 28.77 -11.21 -3.93
N HIS A 79 29.98 -10.68 -3.99
CA HIS A 79 30.27 -9.44 -4.69
C HIS A 79 30.31 -9.65 -6.22
N ILE A 80 30.82 -10.79 -6.69
CA ILE A 80 30.70 -11.19 -8.10
C ILE A 80 29.22 -11.26 -8.49
N LEU A 81 28.37 -11.88 -7.66
CA LEU A 81 26.92 -11.93 -7.89
C LEU A 81 26.24 -10.55 -7.93
N LYS A 82 26.77 -9.54 -7.23
CA LYS A 82 26.23 -8.16 -7.26
C LYS A 82 26.55 -7.40 -8.55
N GLN A 83 27.47 -7.89 -9.37
CA GLN A 83 27.83 -7.23 -10.62
C GLN A 83 26.69 -7.30 -11.63
N LYS A 84 26.45 -6.18 -12.33
CA LYS A 84 25.39 -6.09 -13.34
C LYS A 84 25.72 -6.83 -14.63
N GLY A 85 26.97 -7.25 -14.85
CA GLY A 85 27.37 -8.01 -16.04
C GLY A 85 26.88 -9.47 -16.02
N PRO A 86 26.98 -10.20 -17.14
CA PRO A 86 26.83 -11.65 -17.14
C PRO A 86 27.97 -12.29 -16.35
N LEU A 87 27.67 -13.33 -15.56
CA LEU A 87 28.69 -14.16 -14.92
C LEU A 87 29.57 -14.83 -15.98
N ALA A 88 30.87 -14.92 -15.72
CA ALA A 88 31.77 -15.70 -16.55
C ALA A 88 31.42 -17.20 -16.43
N PRO A 89 31.63 -18.01 -17.48
CA PRO A 89 31.33 -19.45 -17.43
C PRO A 89 32.00 -20.20 -16.27
N GLU A 90 33.22 -19.80 -15.91
CA GLU A 90 34.00 -20.30 -14.78
C GLU A 90 33.34 -20.05 -13.41
N ASP A 91 32.50 -19.03 -13.29
CA ASP A 91 31.79 -18.65 -12.06
C ASP A 91 30.41 -19.33 -11.92
N GLY A 92 30.08 -20.26 -12.81
CA GLY A 92 28.78 -20.96 -12.80
C GLY A 92 28.47 -21.69 -11.47
N GLY A 93 29.51 -22.04 -10.71
CA GLY A 93 29.37 -22.61 -9.37
C GLY A 93 28.63 -21.69 -8.38
N LEU A 94 28.70 -20.37 -8.56
CA LEU A 94 28.11 -19.37 -7.65
C LEU A 94 26.57 -19.35 -7.66
N LEU A 95 25.97 -19.96 -8.68
CA LEU A 95 24.51 -20.11 -8.82
C LEU A 95 23.94 -21.25 -7.95
N ASN A 96 24.79 -21.97 -7.23
CA ASN A 96 24.45 -23.14 -6.43
C ASN A 96 24.72 -22.93 -4.93
N GLY A 97 24.07 -23.77 -4.10
CA GLY A 97 24.24 -23.81 -2.65
C GLY A 97 23.54 -22.69 -1.89
N GLU A 98 23.62 -22.72 -0.56
CA GLU A 98 23.04 -21.70 0.33
C GLU A 98 24.15 -20.89 1.02
N LEU A 99 23.92 -19.60 1.26
CA LEU A 99 24.89 -18.79 2.03
C LEU A 99 25.06 -19.38 3.44
N LEU A 100 26.31 -19.72 3.79
CA LEU A 100 26.65 -20.38 5.06
C LEU A 100 25.87 -21.68 5.30
N GLU A 101 25.67 -22.50 4.26
CA GLU A 101 25.02 -23.80 4.38
C GLU A 101 25.66 -24.66 5.49
N GLY A 102 24.82 -25.22 6.38
CA GLY A 102 25.27 -26.08 7.48
C GLY A 102 25.93 -25.38 8.68
N VAL A 103 26.11 -24.05 8.66
CA VAL A 103 26.65 -23.30 9.80
C VAL A 103 25.52 -22.92 10.77
N LYS A 104 25.69 -23.22 12.06
CA LYS A 104 24.71 -22.87 13.09
C LYS A 104 24.81 -21.41 13.51
N SER A 105 23.68 -20.71 13.61
CA SER A 105 23.66 -19.32 14.04
C SER A 105 24.02 -19.15 15.52
N PRO A 106 24.92 -18.20 15.84
CA PRO A 106 25.39 -18.01 17.21
C PRO A 106 24.39 -17.29 18.13
N THR A 107 23.44 -16.56 17.57
CA THR A 107 22.43 -15.75 18.27
C THR A 107 21.16 -15.66 17.42
N GLN A 108 20.04 -15.23 18.02
CA GLN A 108 18.81 -14.95 17.27
C GLN A 108 19.02 -13.81 16.25
N GLY A 109 19.72 -12.73 16.61
CA GLY A 109 20.01 -11.66 15.66
C GLY A 109 20.79 -12.18 14.44
N ALA A 110 21.79 -13.04 14.65
CA ALA A 110 22.55 -13.65 13.56
C ALA A 110 21.68 -14.55 12.66
N GLU A 111 20.71 -15.26 13.23
CA GLU A 111 19.71 -16.03 12.48
C GLU A 111 18.85 -15.10 11.61
N ASP A 112 18.27 -14.06 12.20
CA ASP A 112 17.40 -13.10 11.49
C ASP A 112 18.14 -12.42 10.33
N TRP A 113 19.40 -12.03 10.56
CA TRP A 113 20.26 -11.47 9.51
C TRP A 113 20.58 -12.50 8.41
N LEU A 114 20.88 -13.74 8.78
CA LEU A 114 21.20 -14.79 7.81
C LEU A 114 20.01 -15.12 6.93
N THR A 115 18.79 -15.17 7.49
CA THR A 115 17.55 -15.35 6.71
C THR A 115 17.40 -14.24 5.66
N PHE A 116 17.57 -12.99 6.06
CA PHE A 116 17.46 -11.85 5.14
C PHE A 116 18.55 -11.86 4.06
N GLU A 117 19.80 -12.14 4.45
CA GLU A 117 20.92 -12.13 3.51
C GLU A 117 20.86 -13.32 2.53
N ARG A 118 20.38 -14.49 2.97
CA ARG A 118 20.12 -15.64 2.07
C ARG A 118 19.11 -15.29 1.00
N GLN A 119 17.97 -14.69 1.38
CA GLN A 119 16.99 -14.22 0.40
C GLN A 119 17.62 -13.23 -0.60
N ARG A 120 18.41 -12.27 -0.12
CA ARG A 120 19.08 -11.30 -0.99
C ARG A 120 20.05 -11.96 -1.97
N VAL A 121 20.80 -12.96 -1.54
CA VAL A 121 21.72 -13.73 -2.41
C VAL A 121 20.93 -14.55 -3.43
N ASP A 122 19.80 -15.14 -3.02
CA ASP A 122 18.95 -15.93 -3.91
C ASP A 122 18.26 -15.05 -4.96
N ASP A 123 17.86 -13.82 -4.62
CA ASP A 123 17.37 -12.83 -5.59
C ASP A 123 18.44 -12.48 -6.64
N LEU A 124 19.70 -12.32 -6.21
CA LEU A 124 20.83 -12.07 -7.14
C LEU A 124 21.06 -13.27 -8.06
N ARG A 125 21.05 -14.49 -7.52
CA ARG A 125 21.19 -15.73 -8.31
C ARG A 125 20.04 -15.89 -9.29
N SER A 126 18.82 -15.64 -8.86
CA SER A 126 17.62 -15.68 -9.70
C SER A 126 17.72 -14.69 -10.88
N ALA A 127 18.20 -13.46 -10.62
CA ALA A 127 18.41 -12.46 -11.67
C ALA A 127 19.49 -12.88 -12.69
N HIS A 128 20.55 -13.56 -12.26
CA HIS A 128 21.56 -14.12 -13.17
C HIS A 128 21.04 -15.33 -13.95
N LEU A 129 20.36 -16.26 -13.29
CA LEU A 129 19.75 -17.43 -13.91
C LEU A 129 18.70 -17.03 -14.96
N THR A 130 17.85 -16.04 -14.65
CA THR A 130 16.86 -15.50 -15.61
C THR A 130 17.54 -15.04 -16.90
N ARG A 131 18.63 -14.27 -16.79
CA ARG A 131 19.39 -13.80 -17.97
C ARG A 131 20.06 -14.93 -18.73
N LEU A 132 20.62 -15.93 -18.04
CA LEU A 132 21.25 -17.09 -18.67
C LEU A 132 20.22 -17.97 -19.40
N VAL A 133 19.02 -18.09 -18.85
CA VAL A 133 17.89 -18.81 -19.44
C VAL A 133 17.34 -18.08 -20.66
N GLU A 134 17.29 -16.74 -20.64
CA GLU A 134 16.79 -15.93 -21.78
C GLU A 134 17.79 -15.85 -22.95
N THR A 135 19.10 -15.87 -22.70
CA THR A 135 20.15 -15.70 -23.72
C THR A 135 20.52 -17.00 -24.46
N SER A 136 19.54 -17.79 -24.85
CA SER A 136 19.64 -19.23 -25.17
C SER A 136 20.37 -19.64 -26.46
N GLU A 137 21.10 -18.76 -27.16
CA GLU A 137 21.49 -18.99 -28.56
C GLU A 137 22.63 -20.02 -28.77
N ASP A 138 23.49 -20.29 -27.78
CA ASP A 138 24.69 -21.16 -27.94
C ASP A 138 24.81 -22.34 -26.94
N ARG A 139 23.76 -22.64 -26.16
CA ARG A 139 23.83 -23.66 -25.08
C ARG A 139 23.17 -24.98 -25.47
N SER A 140 23.66 -26.10 -24.92
CA SER A 140 23.02 -27.40 -25.10
C SER A 140 21.64 -27.45 -24.42
N ASP A 141 20.74 -28.28 -24.94
CA ASP A 141 19.40 -28.43 -24.36
C ASP A 141 19.44 -28.97 -22.91
N GLU A 142 20.40 -29.83 -22.58
CA GLU A 142 20.57 -30.38 -21.23
C GLU A 142 21.01 -29.30 -20.22
N GLU A 143 21.91 -28.40 -20.62
CA GLU A 143 22.33 -27.26 -19.80
C GLU A 143 21.16 -26.28 -19.60
N GLN A 144 20.36 -26.02 -20.64
CA GLN A 144 19.18 -25.15 -20.55
C GLN A 144 18.12 -25.68 -19.57
N VAL A 145 17.83 -26.99 -19.61
CA VAL A 145 16.93 -27.62 -18.64
C VAL A 145 17.47 -27.50 -17.21
N THR A 146 18.78 -27.68 -17.03
CA THR A 146 19.42 -27.59 -15.72
C THR A 146 19.31 -26.18 -15.14
N LEU A 147 19.61 -25.15 -15.94
CA LEU A 147 19.49 -23.75 -15.51
C LEU A 147 18.04 -23.36 -15.19
N ALA A 148 17.08 -23.74 -16.04
CA ALA A 148 15.68 -23.42 -15.82
C ALA A 148 15.12 -24.13 -14.58
N ARG A 149 15.49 -25.39 -14.31
CA ARG A 149 15.11 -26.08 -13.07
C ARG A 149 15.72 -25.42 -11.84
N ARG A 150 16.97 -24.97 -11.93
CA ARG A 150 17.61 -24.26 -10.83
C ARG A 150 16.92 -22.93 -10.52
N LEU A 151 16.47 -22.21 -11.55
CA LEU A 151 15.66 -21.02 -11.39
C LEU A 151 14.33 -21.34 -10.68
N LEU A 152 13.68 -22.46 -11.01
CA LEU A 152 12.45 -22.91 -10.33
C LEU A 152 12.66 -23.36 -8.88
N GLU A 153 13.87 -23.77 -8.49
CA GLU A 153 14.18 -24.07 -7.08
C GLU A 153 14.25 -22.80 -6.23
N LEU A 154 14.68 -21.67 -6.83
CA LEU A 154 14.77 -20.37 -6.16
C LEU A 154 13.46 -19.57 -6.26
N ASP A 155 12.80 -19.64 -7.41
CA ASP A 155 11.54 -18.98 -7.73
C ASP A 155 10.58 -19.99 -8.40
N PRO A 156 9.79 -20.73 -7.61
CA PRO A 156 8.86 -21.74 -8.12
C PRO A 156 7.84 -21.21 -9.14
N ALA A 157 7.53 -19.91 -9.08
CA ALA A 157 6.57 -19.24 -9.94
C ALA A 157 7.21 -18.56 -11.16
N SER A 158 8.51 -18.77 -11.40
CA SER A 158 9.22 -18.15 -12.52
C SER A 158 8.68 -18.61 -13.88
N GLU A 159 7.85 -17.76 -14.49
CA GLU A 159 7.31 -18.02 -15.82
C GLU A 159 8.41 -18.06 -16.90
N THR A 160 9.47 -17.28 -16.75
CA THR A 160 10.64 -17.33 -17.65
C THR A 160 11.29 -18.72 -17.65
N ALA A 161 11.43 -19.36 -16.48
CA ALA A 161 11.94 -20.72 -16.40
C ALA A 161 11.02 -21.73 -17.08
N TYR A 162 9.70 -21.63 -16.84
CA TYR A 162 8.73 -22.51 -17.48
C TYR A 162 8.69 -22.32 -19.01
N ARG A 163 8.78 -21.09 -19.51
CA ARG A 163 8.88 -20.81 -20.96
C ARG A 163 10.12 -21.44 -21.58
N ALA A 164 11.26 -21.37 -20.91
CA ALA A 164 12.48 -22.02 -21.38
C ALA A 164 12.37 -23.55 -21.39
N LEU A 165 11.80 -24.14 -20.33
CA LEU A 165 11.53 -25.59 -20.31
C LEU A 165 10.59 -26.02 -21.44
N MET A 166 9.51 -25.27 -21.69
CA MET A 166 8.59 -25.56 -22.79
C MET A 166 9.29 -25.57 -24.16
N ARG A 167 10.09 -24.54 -24.46
CA ARG A 167 10.86 -24.46 -25.72
C ARG A 167 11.87 -25.61 -25.84
N THR A 168 12.62 -25.86 -24.76
CA THR A 168 13.69 -26.85 -24.74
C THR A 168 13.14 -28.27 -24.89
N TYR A 169 12.07 -28.63 -24.18
CA TYR A 169 11.45 -29.95 -24.30
C TYR A 169 10.86 -30.20 -25.70
N VAL A 170 10.33 -29.19 -26.37
CA VAL A 170 9.90 -29.32 -27.77
C VAL A 170 11.10 -29.54 -28.70
N ARG A 171 12.23 -28.84 -28.50
CA ARG A 171 13.46 -29.09 -29.28
C ARG A 171 14.01 -30.51 -29.06
N MET A 172 13.90 -31.01 -27.83
CA MET A 172 14.25 -32.39 -27.47
C MET A 172 13.23 -33.44 -27.97
N ASN A 173 12.19 -33.02 -28.70
CA ASN A 173 11.11 -33.87 -29.22
C ASN A 173 10.28 -34.58 -28.13
N ASP A 174 10.11 -33.96 -26.96
CA ASP A 174 9.25 -34.40 -25.85
C ASP A 174 8.13 -33.37 -25.55
N PRO A 175 7.06 -33.35 -26.36
CA PRO A 175 5.93 -32.44 -26.15
C PRO A 175 5.13 -32.77 -24.89
N ALA A 176 5.23 -33.98 -24.34
CA ALA A 176 4.54 -34.36 -23.12
C ALA A 176 5.16 -33.66 -21.91
N ALA A 177 6.50 -33.65 -21.81
CA ALA A 177 7.23 -32.89 -20.80
C ALA A 177 6.98 -31.37 -20.93
N ALA A 178 6.94 -30.84 -22.16
CA ALA A 178 6.62 -29.44 -22.42
C ALA A 178 5.21 -29.07 -21.90
N ARG A 179 4.21 -29.91 -22.19
CA ARG A 179 2.84 -29.71 -21.71
C ARG A 179 2.75 -29.80 -20.18
N GLN A 180 3.48 -30.72 -19.57
CA GLN A 180 3.53 -30.84 -18.11
C GLN A 180 4.16 -29.60 -17.47
N ALA A 181 5.21 -29.01 -18.08
CA ALA A 181 5.80 -27.77 -17.60
C ALA A 181 4.79 -26.60 -17.62
N TYR A 182 4.00 -26.47 -18.70
CA TYR A 182 2.92 -25.48 -18.77
C TYR A 182 1.86 -25.68 -17.68
N LEU A 183 1.39 -26.91 -17.47
CA LEU A 183 0.37 -27.21 -16.46
C LEU A 183 0.89 -26.96 -15.04
N LYS A 184 2.17 -27.27 -14.78
CA LYS A 184 2.82 -26.95 -13.50
C LYS A 184 2.91 -25.44 -13.28
N CYS A 185 3.31 -24.67 -14.29
CA CYS A 185 3.30 -23.21 -14.23
C CYS A 185 1.91 -22.68 -13.84
N LYS A 186 0.88 -23.14 -14.55
CA LYS A 186 -0.52 -22.75 -14.29
C LYS A 186 -0.97 -23.14 -12.87
N SER A 187 -0.65 -24.34 -12.39
CA SER A 187 -0.98 -24.75 -11.02
C SER A 187 -0.26 -23.90 -9.98
N GLN A 188 1.05 -23.71 -10.15
CA GLN A 188 1.88 -22.98 -9.17
C GLN A 188 1.42 -21.53 -9.03
N LEU A 189 1.13 -20.84 -10.14
CA LEU A 189 0.61 -19.47 -10.11
C LEU A 189 -0.79 -19.38 -9.50
N LYS A 190 -1.63 -20.40 -9.74
CA LYS A 190 -2.96 -20.47 -9.16
C LYS A 190 -2.90 -20.73 -7.64
N ASP A 191 -2.01 -21.60 -7.20
CA ASP A 191 -1.88 -22.00 -5.80
C ASP A 191 -1.22 -20.91 -4.95
N ASP A 192 -0.16 -20.26 -5.46
CA ASP A 192 0.62 -19.26 -4.70
C ASP A 192 0.05 -17.84 -4.81
N PHE A 193 -0.57 -17.49 -5.93
CA PHE A 193 -0.96 -16.10 -6.25
C PHE A 193 -2.41 -15.93 -6.71
N ASP A 194 -3.19 -17.01 -6.87
CA ASP A 194 -4.54 -17.02 -7.44
C ASP A 194 -4.63 -16.42 -8.86
N THR A 195 -3.50 -16.36 -9.59
CA THR A 195 -3.37 -15.79 -10.95
C THR A 195 -3.24 -16.86 -12.03
N GLU A 196 -3.52 -16.50 -13.28
CA GLU A 196 -3.24 -17.33 -14.47
C GLU A 196 -1.88 -16.96 -15.09
N PRO A 197 -1.22 -17.84 -15.87
CA PRO A 197 0.04 -17.51 -16.55
C PRO A 197 -0.06 -16.29 -17.47
N GLU A 198 1.02 -15.52 -17.57
CA GLU A 198 1.17 -14.38 -18.49
C GLU A 198 0.74 -14.73 -19.93
N GLU A 199 0.31 -13.71 -20.69
CA GLU A 199 -0.08 -13.92 -22.09
C GLU A 199 1.08 -14.47 -22.91
N SER A 200 2.32 -14.04 -22.64
CA SER A 200 3.52 -14.57 -23.31
C SER A 200 3.72 -16.08 -23.10
N THR A 201 3.42 -16.58 -21.90
CA THR A 201 3.50 -18.01 -21.54
C THR A 201 2.36 -18.80 -22.18
N THR A 202 1.15 -18.25 -22.14
CA THR A 202 -0.04 -18.87 -22.73
C THR A 202 0.04 -18.88 -24.27
N ALA A 203 0.54 -17.81 -24.88
CA ALA A 203 0.76 -17.69 -26.32
C ALA A 203 1.82 -18.69 -26.79
N LEU A 204 2.94 -18.82 -26.07
CA LEU A 204 3.95 -19.84 -26.35
C LEU A 204 3.37 -21.26 -26.24
N ALA A 205 2.53 -21.53 -25.25
CA ALA A 205 1.87 -22.83 -25.12
C ALA A 205 0.92 -23.14 -26.30
N ARG A 206 0.26 -22.12 -26.88
CA ARG A 206 -0.54 -22.25 -28.10
C ARG A 206 0.34 -22.45 -29.35
N GLU A 207 1.41 -21.68 -29.48
CA GLU A 207 2.39 -21.78 -30.58
C GLU A 207 3.01 -23.18 -30.64
N LEU A 208 3.38 -23.72 -29.49
CA LEU A 208 3.95 -25.06 -29.34
C LEU A 208 2.89 -26.18 -29.36
N ASN A 209 1.61 -25.87 -29.64
CA ASN A 209 0.48 -26.81 -29.67
C ASN A 209 0.29 -27.62 -28.38
N LEU A 210 0.62 -27.06 -27.21
CA LEU A 210 0.50 -27.70 -25.90
C LEU A 210 -0.93 -27.59 -25.31
N VAL A 211 -1.74 -26.66 -25.84
CA VAL A 211 -3.15 -26.41 -25.46
C VAL A 211 -4.02 -26.27 -26.73
N PRO A 212 -5.29 -26.74 -26.72
CA PRO A 212 -6.18 -26.62 -27.88
C PRO A 212 -6.52 -25.15 -28.19
N ALA A 213 -6.56 -24.80 -29.48
CA ALA A 213 -7.04 -23.49 -29.92
C ALA A 213 -8.53 -23.32 -29.54
N ALA A 214 -8.84 -22.26 -28.79
CA ALA A 214 -10.23 -21.93 -28.47
C ALA A 214 -10.97 -21.55 -29.77
N GLN A 215 -12.07 -22.25 -30.06
CA GLN A 215 -12.93 -21.96 -31.21
C GLN A 215 -13.59 -20.58 -31.00
N ALA A 216 -13.17 -19.60 -31.79
CA ALA A 216 -13.83 -18.31 -31.91
C ALA A 216 -15.17 -18.50 -32.65
N THR A 217 -16.29 -18.31 -31.95
CA THR A 217 -17.60 -18.19 -32.57
C THR A 217 -17.69 -16.86 -33.32
N SER A 218 -18.08 -16.97 -34.58
CA SER A 218 -18.07 -15.95 -35.64
C SER A 218 -18.76 -14.64 -35.26
N GLY A 219 -18.00 -13.55 -35.33
CA GLY A 219 -18.46 -12.19 -35.13
C GLY A 219 -19.40 -11.69 -36.22
N HIS A 220 -20.43 -10.97 -35.79
CA HIS A 220 -21.03 -9.94 -36.62
C HIS A 220 -20.09 -8.74 -36.63
N SER A 221 -19.64 -8.38 -37.82
CA SER A 221 -18.84 -7.18 -38.07
C SER A 221 -19.72 -5.95 -37.79
N GLN A 222 -19.61 -5.40 -36.58
CA GLN A 222 -19.83 -3.97 -36.39
C GLN A 222 -18.47 -3.29 -36.50
N SER A 223 -18.45 -2.28 -37.37
CA SER A 223 -17.34 -1.35 -37.57
C SER A 223 -16.68 -1.03 -36.24
N ALA A 224 -15.49 -1.60 -36.04
CA ALA A 224 -14.61 -1.17 -34.97
C ALA A 224 -14.25 0.29 -35.28
N LEU A 225 -14.94 1.22 -34.62
CA LEU A 225 -14.31 2.45 -34.20
C LEU A 225 -13.00 2.01 -33.55
N ASN A 226 -11.88 2.37 -34.17
CA ASN A 226 -10.57 2.31 -33.54
C ASN A 226 -10.64 3.19 -32.29
N LEU A 227 -11.11 2.62 -31.19
CA LEU A 227 -11.07 3.21 -29.87
C LEU A 227 -9.62 3.13 -29.42
N SER A 228 -8.84 4.15 -29.77
CA SER A 228 -7.65 4.49 -29.01
C SER A 228 -8.11 4.84 -27.60
N VAL A 229 -8.13 3.86 -26.71
CA VAL A 229 -8.27 4.10 -25.27
C VAL A 229 -7.13 5.04 -24.89
N SER A 230 -7.42 6.29 -24.53
CA SER A 230 -6.47 7.08 -23.74
C SER A 230 -6.72 6.79 -22.26
N PRO A 231 -5.94 5.90 -21.61
CA PRO A 231 -6.23 5.34 -20.29
C PRO A 231 -5.42 6.09 -19.21
N LEU A 232 -5.45 7.43 -19.23
CA LEU A 232 -4.45 8.26 -18.53
C LEU A 232 -4.76 8.57 -17.05
N GLY A 233 -5.44 7.70 -16.30
CA GLY A 233 -5.31 7.73 -14.85
C GLY A 233 -6.51 7.26 -14.03
N GLN A 234 -7.73 7.70 -14.34
CA GLN A 234 -8.94 7.44 -13.54
C GLN A 234 -10.00 6.69 -14.36
N PRO A 235 -10.74 5.73 -13.76
CA PRO A 235 -11.82 5.06 -14.46
C PRO A 235 -12.95 6.04 -14.81
N ARG A 236 -13.58 5.81 -15.95
CA ARG A 236 -14.68 6.61 -16.50
C ARG A 236 -16.00 5.87 -16.33
N ILE A 237 -16.95 6.52 -15.66
CA ILE A 237 -18.26 5.95 -15.33
C ILE A 237 -19.34 6.70 -16.07
N ILE A 238 -20.21 5.98 -16.77
CA ILE A 238 -21.47 6.50 -17.29
C ILE A 238 -22.64 5.93 -16.48
N ILE A 239 -23.61 6.77 -16.17
CA ILE A 239 -24.89 6.34 -15.61
C ILE A 239 -25.92 6.49 -16.70
N LEU A 240 -26.58 5.41 -17.07
CA LEU A 240 -27.57 5.41 -18.14
C LEU A 240 -28.94 5.84 -17.61
N PRO A 241 -29.75 6.53 -18.44
CA PRO A 241 -31.08 6.95 -18.04
C PRO A 241 -31.93 5.72 -17.71
N PRO A 242 -32.85 5.81 -16.73
CA PRO A 242 -33.58 4.63 -16.35
C PRO A 242 -34.47 4.11 -17.48
N GLU A 243 -34.38 2.81 -17.75
CA GLU A 243 -35.33 2.16 -18.65
C GLU A 243 -36.65 2.00 -17.88
N SER A 244 -37.65 2.81 -18.23
CA SER A 244 -39.01 2.63 -17.71
C SER A 244 -39.77 1.71 -18.64
N ILE A 245 -40.19 0.55 -18.12
CA ILE A 245 -41.10 -0.37 -18.83
C ILE A 245 -42.51 0.26 -18.94
N PHE A 246 -42.80 1.28 -18.13
CA PHE A 246 -44.10 1.97 -18.09
C PHE A 246 -44.00 3.43 -18.56
N THR A 247 -45.04 3.90 -19.24
CA THR A 247 -45.19 5.28 -19.76
C THR A 247 -45.65 6.27 -18.68
N ASP A 248 -45.33 6.05 -17.40
CA ASP A 248 -45.75 6.93 -16.29
C ASP A 248 -44.83 8.16 -16.19
N PRO A 249 -45.35 9.39 -16.44
CA PRO A 249 -44.56 10.62 -16.35
C PRO A 249 -43.97 10.89 -14.95
N LEU A 250 -44.58 10.35 -13.88
CA LEU A 250 -44.03 10.49 -12.54
C LEU A 250 -42.75 9.65 -12.39
N MET A 251 -42.77 8.40 -12.86
CA MET A 251 -41.62 7.49 -12.79
C MET A 251 -40.44 7.99 -13.64
N GLU A 252 -40.71 8.57 -14.82
CA GLU A 252 -39.67 9.20 -15.64
C GLU A 252 -38.98 10.38 -14.92
N ARG A 253 -39.75 11.22 -14.22
CA ARG A 253 -39.18 12.33 -13.43
C ARG A 253 -38.34 11.83 -12.26
N VAL A 254 -38.84 10.83 -11.53
CA VAL A 254 -38.10 10.20 -10.42
C VAL A 254 -36.80 9.59 -10.93
N GLY A 255 -36.85 8.89 -12.04
CA GLY A 255 -35.69 8.30 -12.68
C GLY A 255 -34.64 9.33 -13.12
N ARG A 256 -35.07 10.45 -13.70
CA ARG A 256 -34.18 11.55 -14.08
C ARG A 256 -33.51 12.20 -12.86
N ALA A 257 -34.28 12.47 -11.81
CA ALA A 257 -33.73 13.02 -10.57
C ALA A 257 -32.66 12.08 -9.98
N LEU A 258 -32.88 10.76 -10.05
CA LEU A 258 -31.97 9.78 -9.48
C LEU A 258 -30.66 9.74 -10.28
N LEU A 259 -30.77 9.80 -11.60
CA LEU A 259 -29.63 9.92 -12.50
C LEU A 259 -28.78 11.16 -12.17
N GLU A 260 -29.40 12.32 -11.98
CA GLU A 260 -28.70 13.58 -11.66
C GLU A 260 -28.03 13.50 -10.28
N ASP A 261 -28.76 13.07 -9.25
CA ASP A 261 -28.25 13.00 -7.89
C ASP A 261 -27.11 11.98 -7.72
N VAL A 262 -27.22 10.80 -8.35
CA VAL A 262 -26.14 9.80 -8.31
C VAL A 262 -24.94 10.29 -9.12
N THR A 263 -25.14 11.00 -10.23
CA THR A 263 -24.06 11.63 -11.00
C THR A 263 -23.31 12.65 -10.13
N ILE A 264 -24.04 13.50 -9.41
CA ILE A 264 -23.48 14.50 -8.49
C ILE A 264 -22.71 13.79 -7.37
N GLY A 265 -23.33 12.81 -6.69
CA GLY A 265 -22.71 12.12 -5.56
C GLY A 265 -21.46 11.31 -5.95
N LEU A 266 -21.47 10.63 -7.10
CA LEU A 266 -20.29 9.94 -7.62
C LEU A 266 -19.18 10.94 -8.01
N SER A 267 -19.53 12.11 -8.57
CA SER A 267 -18.53 13.11 -8.94
C SER A 267 -17.74 13.65 -7.73
N GLN A 268 -18.32 13.60 -6.52
CA GLN A 268 -17.68 14.01 -5.27
C GLN A 268 -16.64 12.98 -4.77
N GLN A 269 -16.66 11.73 -5.23
CA GLN A 269 -15.71 10.71 -4.80
C GLN A 269 -14.29 10.92 -5.37
N ARG A 270 -14.16 11.73 -6.43
CA ARG A 270 -12.91 12.19 -7.09
C ARG A 270 -11.91 11.11 -7.53
N GLY A 271 -12.11 9.83 -7.23
CA GLY A 271 -11.29 8.70 -7.66
C GLY A 271 -11.54 8.28 -9.11
N PHE A 272 -12.71 8.64 -9.66
CA PHE A 272 -13.15 8.32 -11.01
C PHE A 272 -13.75 9.56 -11.69
N LYS A 273 -13.81 9.53 -13.02
CA LYS A 273 -14.48 10.55 -13.85
C LYS A 273 -15.91 10.10 -14.13
N VAL A 274 -16.88 10.92 -13.75
CA VAL A 274 -18.29 10.66 -14.05
C VAL A 274 -18.70 11.46 -15.28
N ILE A 275 -19.34 10.80 -16.22
CA ILE A 275 -19.86 11.42 -17.44
C ILE A 275 -21.15 12.15 -17.08
N ALA A 276 -21.30 13.37 -17.59
CA ALA A 276 -22.45 14.20 -17.28
C ALA A 276 -23.76 13.54 -17.75
N ALA A 277 -24.81 13.66 -16.93
CA ALA A 277 -26.12 13.06 -17.18
C ALA A 277 -26.72 13.46 -18.54
N HIS A 278 -26.49 14.69 -19.02
CA HIS A 278 -26.98 15.15 -20.32
C HIS A 278 -26.35 14.37 -21.49
N THR A 279 -25.06 14.03 -21.41
CA THR A 279 -24.37 13.23 -22.43
C THR A 279 -24.94 11.82 -22.49
N SER A 280 -25.30 11.26 -21.34
CA SER A 280 -25.96 9.96 -21.25
C SER A 280 -27.35 9.95 -21.92
N LEU A 281 -28.12 11.01 -21.68
CA LEU A 281 -29.41 11.23 -22.36
C LEU A 281 -29.25 11.40 -23.88
N GLU A 282 -28.20 12.10 -24.32
CA GLU A 282 -27.91 12.28 -25.75
C GLU A 282 -27.57 10.93 -26.41
N ILE A 283 -26.72 10.11 -25.79
CA ILE A 283 -26.36 8.76 -26.29
C ILE A 283 -27.61 7.91 -26.49
N LEU A 284 -28.54 7.92 -25.52
CA LEU A 284 -29.81 7.22 -25.65
C LEU A 284 -30.66 7.79 -26.80
N SER A 285 -30.76 9.12 -26.91
CA SER A 285 -31.57 9.77 -27.96
C SER A 285 -31.09 9.43 -29.38
N ARG A 286 -29.76 9.36 -29.61
CA ARG A 286 -29.17 8.95 -30.89
C ARG A 286 -29.46 7.48 -31.21
N SER A 287 -29.56 6.64 -30.18
CA SER A 287 -29.83 5.21 -30.33
C SER A 287 -31.29 4.94 -30.70
N ILE A 288 -32.22 5.77 -30.22
CA ILE A 288 -33.67 5.66 -30.48
C ILE A 288 -34.05 6.30 -31.82
N ASP A 289 -33.55 7.51 -32.10
CA ASP A 289 -33.87 8.27 -33.32
C ASP A 289 -32.60 8.91 -33.91
N PRO A 290 -31.90 8.22 -34.83
CA PRO A 290 -30.69 8.73 -35.47
C PRO A 290 -30.89 10.04 -36.23
N SER A 291 -32.13 10.40 -36.58
CA SER A 291 -32.44 11.62 -37.34
C SER A 291 -32.48 12.89 -36.48
N ARG A 292 -32.66 12.74 -35.16
CA ARG A 292 -32.64 13.83 -34.18
C ARG A 292 -31.27 14.08 -33.57
N ALA A 293 -30.26 13.31 -33.97
CA ALA A 293 -28.89 13.43 -33.48
C ALA A 293 -28.27 14.76 -33.90
N VAL A 294 -27.65 15.47 -32.96
CA VAL A 294 -26.80 16.62 -33.28
C VAL A 294 -25.53 16.09 -33.99
N PRO A 295 -25.09 16.68 -35.12
CA PRO A 295 -23.87 16.24 -35.80
C PRO A 295 -22.62 16.46 -34.93
N GLY A 296 -21.82 15.41 -34.75
CA GLY A 296 -20.52 15.46 -34.06
C GLY A 296 -20.12 14.11 -33.46
N PRO A 297 -18.83 13.76 -33.44
CA PRO A 297 -18.37 12.50 -32.84
C PRO A 297 -18.54 12.53 -31.32
N LEU A 298 -19.24 11.52 -30.78
CA LEU A 298 -19.17 11.16 -29.35
C LEU A 298 -18.13 10.04 -29.24
N ASP A 299 -16.85 10.34 -29.51
CA ASP A 299 -15.76 9.40 -29.25
C ASP A 299 -15.51 9.32 -27.74
N LEU A 300 -16.42 8.66 -27.04
CA LEU A 300 -16.38 8.47 -25.60
C LEU A 300 -16.21 6.98 -25.28
N SER A 301 -15.14 6.66 -24.58
CA SER A 301 -14.98 5.38 -23.89
C SER A 301 -15.38 5.51 -22.43
N PHE A 302 -15.94 4.44 -21.89
CA PHE A 302 -16.30 4.28 -20.47
C PHE A 302 -15.74 2.94 -20.01
N ASP A 303 -15.30 2.85 -18.76
CA ASP A 303 -14.83 1.60 -18.14
C ASP A 303 -15.98 0.87 -17.43
N TYR A 304 -16.91 1.66 -16.88
CA TYR A 304 -18.08 1.17 -16.16
C TYR A 304 -19.36 1.87 -16.63
N ALA A 305 -20.44 1.11 -16.71
CA ALA A 305 -21.79 1.59 -16.98
C ALA A 305 -22.72 1.19 -15.82
N VAL A 306 -23.45 2.18 -15.29
CA VAL A 306 -24.51 1.96 -14.30
C VAL A 306 -25.85 2.00 -15.02
N TYR A 307 -26.59 0.90 -14.97
CA TYR A 307 -27.97 0.88 -15.45
C TYR A 307 -28.91 1.00 -14.27
N VAL A 308 -29.98 1.74 -14.48
CA VAL A 308 -31.05 1.92 -13.51
C VAL A 308 -32.35 1.47 -14.18
N THR A 309 -33.17 0.70 -13.47
CA THR A 309 -34.52 0.35 -13.91
C THR A 309 -35.48 0.64 -12.78
N ILE A 310 -36.60 1.30 -13.07
CA ILE A 310 -37.66 1.55 -12.09
C ILE A 310 -38.87 0.71 -12.50
N GLN A 311 -39.33 -0.13 -11.58
CA GLN A 311 -40.43 -1.06 -11.81
C GLN A 311 -41.40 -0.99 -10.62
N GLY A 312 -42.69 -1.18 -10.88
CA GLY A 312 -43.71 -1.21 -9.83
C GLY A 312 -45.00 -0.49 -10.21
N ARG A 313 -46.01 -0.62 -9.34
CA ARG A 313 -47.29 0.10 -9.40
C ARG A 313 -47.70 0.49 -7.98
N ASP A 314 -48.35 1.64 -7.85
CA ASP A 314 -48.87 2.17 -6.59
C ASP A 314 -47.81 2.31 -5.47
N GLU A 315 -47.91 1.54 -4.38
CA GLU A 315 -46.98 1.62 -3.23
C GLU A 315 -45.75 0.70 -3.36
N ASP A 316 -45.75 -0.24 -4.30
CA ASP A 316 -44.71 -1.26 -4.49
C ASP A 316 -43.78 -0.88 -5.65
N VAL A 317 -43.04 0.23 -5.50
CA VAL A 317 -42.06 0.71 -6.49
C VAL A 317 -40.65 0.34 -6.07
N PHE A 318 -39.87 -0.20 -6.99
CA PHE A 318 -38.48 -0.60 -6.79
C PHE A 318 -37.57 -0.01 -7.86
N ALA A 319 -36.38 0.44 -7.43
CA ALA A 319 -35.28 0.77 -8.32
C ALA A 319 -34.25 -0.36 -8.27
N THR A 320 -33.95 -0.94 -9.42
CA THR A 320 -32.81 -1.84 -9.58
C THR A 320 -31.66 -1.07 -10.19
N CYS A 321 -30.49 -1.13 -9.56
CA CYS A 321 -29.26 -0.58 -10.10
C CYS A 321 -28.27 -1.71 -10.36
N ARG A 322 -27.65 -1.73 -11.54
CA ARG A 322 -26.59 -2.68 -11.89
C ARG A 322 -25.36 -1.95 -12.41
N LEU A 323 -24.19 -2.38 -11.98
CA LEU A 323 -22.89 -1.91 -12.44
C LEU A 323 -22.30 -2.96 -13.38
N THR A 324 -21.93 -2.53 -14.58
CA THR A 324 -21.39 -3.39 -15.62
C THR A 324 -20.04 -2.87 -16.09
N ARG A 325 -19.05 -3.75 -16.24
CA ARG A 325 -17.79 -3.41 -16.90
C ARG A 325 -17.99 -3.44 -18.41
N THR A 326 -17.69 -2.34 -19.08
CA THR A 326 -18.03 -2.17 -20.51
C THR A 326 -17.20 -3.06 -21.43
N THR A 327 -15.94 -3.34 -21.09
CA THR A 327 -15.03 -4.12 -21.92
C THR A 327 -15.39 -5.61 -21.95
N THR A 328 -15.84 -6.16 -20.82
CA THR A 328 -16.20 -7.58 -20.68
C THR A 328 -17.71 -7.82 -20.71
N SER A 329 -18.53 -6.76 -20.63
CA SER A 329 -19.98 -6.84 -20.43
C SER A 329 -20.40 -7.60 -19.16
N GLU A 330 -19.51 -7.71 -18.19
CA GLU A 330 -19.73 -8.41 -16.92
C GLU A 330 -20.51 -7.53 -15.93
N VAL A 331 -21.56 -8.07 -15.31
CA VAL A 331 -22.27 -7.43 -14.21
C VAL A 331 -21.53 -7.73 -12.91
N ILE A 332 -20.88 -6.71 -12.36
CA ILE A 332 -20.02 -6.86 -11.17
C ILE A 332 -20.77 -6.54 -9.87
N TRP A 333 -21.92 -5.87 -9.96
CA TRP A 333 -22.77 -5.58 -8.82
C TRP A 333 -24.19 -5.25 -9.26
N ALA A 334 -25.17 -5.63 -8.43
CA ALA A 334 -26.55 -5.21 -8.58
C ALA A 334 -27.21 -5.07 -7.20
N ILE A 335 -28.16 -4.13 -7.09
CA ILE A 335 -28.99 -3.95 -5.91
C ILE A 335 -30.42 -3.64 -6.33
N GLU A 336 -31.37 -4.10 -5.52
CA GLU A 336 -32.78 -3.71 -5.60
C GLU A 336 -33.13 -2.88 -4.37
N LEU A 337 -33.79 -1.74 -4.60
CA LEU A 337 -34.05 -0.73 -3.59
C LEU A 337 -35.53 -0.34 -3.62
N PRO A 338 -36.28 -0.52 -2.51
CA PRO A 338 -37.66 -0.06 -2.44
C PRO A 338 -37.72 1.48 -2.42
N LEU A 339 -38.67 2.04 -3.17
CA LEU A 339 -38.94 3.47 -3.27
C LEU A 339 -40.24 3.80 -2.53
N VAL A 340 -40.12 4.39 -1.34
CA VAL A 340 -41.29 4.84 -0.55
C VAL A 340 -41.82 6.15 -1.12
N MET A 341 -42.85 6.07 -1.96
CA MET A 341 -43.43 7.21 -2.67
C MET A 341 -44.00 8.30 -1.75
N GLN A 342 -44.45 7.94 -0.54
CA GLN A 342 -45.06 8.84 0.45
C GLN A 342 -44.06 9.84 1.06
N LYS A 343 -42.76 9.51 1.09
CA LYS A 343 -41.67 10.32 1.64
C LYS A 343 -40.49 10.43 0.67
N ILE A 344 -40.81 10.67 -0.60
CA ILE A 344 -39.86 10.50 -1.68
C ILE A 344 -38.55 11.26 -1.44
N SER A 345 -38.58 12.50 -0.95
CA SER A 345 -37.39 13.34 -0.73
C SER A 345 -36.43 12.81 0.35
N GLU A 346 -36.95 12.35 1.50
CA GLU A 346 -36.12 11.79 2.59
C GLU A 346 -35.52 10.44 2.18
N SER A 347 -36.34 9.60 1.55
CA SER A 347 -35.92 8.30 1.03
C SER A 347 -34.89 8.45 -0.10
N PHE A 348 -35.00 9.49 -0.94
CA PHE A 348 -34.08 9.73 -2.05
C PHE A 348 -32.66 10.03 -1.60
N ALA A 349 -32.48 10.98 -0.68
CA ALA A 349 -31.15 11.35 -0.20
C ALA A 349 -30.44 10.18 0.50
N HIS A 350 -31.19 9.33 1.19
CA HIS A 350 -30.64 8.11 1.77
C HIS A 350 -30.30 7.06 0.69
N LEU A 351 -31.17 6.88 -0.29
CA LEU A 351 -31.01 5.94 -1.39
C LEU A 351 -29.83 6.30 -2.29
N THR A 352 -29.72 7.56 -2.72
CA THR A 352 -28.58 8.07 -3.50
C THR A 352 -27.26 7.82 -2.78
N ARG A 353 -27.18 8.13 -1.47
CA ARG A 353 -25.96 7.86 -0.68
C ARG A 353 -25.59 6.39 -0.65
N ARG A 354 -26.57 5.51 -0.43
CA ARG A 354 -26.35 4.05 -0.46
C ARG A 354 -25.84 3.58 -1.82
N ILE A 355 -26.43 4.06 -2.91
CA ILE A 355 -26.00 3.75 -4.27
C ILE A 355 -24.57 4.24 -4.51
N VAL A 356 -24.30 5.53 -4.26
CA VAL A 356 -22.99 6.15 -4.48
C VAL A 356 -21.90 5.42 -3.69
N SER A 357 -22.13 5.16 -2.39
CA SER A 357 -21.16 4.47 -1.54
C SER A 357 -20.94 3.03 -1.99
N SER A 358 -22.01 2.30 -2.32
CA SER A 358 -21.91 0.91 -2.76
C SER A 358 -21.21 0.81 -4.12
N LEU A 359 -21.50 1.72 -5.05
CA LEU A 359 -20.84 1.77 -6.35
C LEU A 359 -19.36 2.11 -6.22
N ALA A 360 -19.01 3.16 -5.45
CA ALA A 360 -17.63 3.57 -5.24
C ALA A 360 -16.79 2.44 -4.63
N ASP A 361 -17.30 1.80 -3.57
CA ASP A 361 -16.63 0.68 -2.91
C ASP A 361 -16.53 -0.57 -3.80
N THR A 362 -17.57 -0.87 -4.58
CA THR A 362 -17.52 -1.97 -5.56
C THR A 362 -16.45 -1.71 -6.61
N ILE A 363 -16.37 -0.49 -7.14
CA ILE A 363 -15.37 -0.11 -8.14
C ILE A 363 -13.97 -0.19 -7.54
N GLU A 364 -13.76 0.33 -6.32
CA GLU A 364 -12.46 0.22 -5.63
C GLU A 364 -12.04 -1.24 -5.47
N ARG A 365 -12.94 -2.11 -4.99
CA ARG A 365 -12.66 -3.54 -4.81
C ARG A 365 -12.40 -4.26 -6.13
N HIS A 366 -13.21 -3.97 -7.16
CA HIS A 366 -13.04 -4.57 -8.47
C HIS A 366 -11.72 -4.13 -9.11
N GLU A 367 -11.39 -2.84 -9.06
CA GLU A 367 -10.08 -2.33 -9.47
C GLU A 367 -8.97 -3.06 -8.71
N LEU A 368 -9.08 -3.20 -7.38
CA LEU A 368 -8.11 -3.91 -6.54
C LEU A 368 -7.99 -5.41 -6.81
N ALA A 369 -9.04 -6.04 -7.32
CA ALA A 369 -9.05 -7.47 -7.65
C ALA A 369 -8.53 -7.75 -9.06
N MET A 370 -8.50 -6.75 -9.96
CA MET A 370 -7.99 -6.96 -11.31
C MET A 370 -6.52 -7.38 -11.26
N PRO A 371 -6.15 -8.54 -11.84
CA PRO A 371 -4.77 -8.97 -11.90
C PRO A 371 -3.94 -7.93 -12.66
N ILE A 372 -2.70 -7.72 -12.21
CA ILE A 372 -1.75 -6.88 -12.94
C ILE A 372 -1.32 -7.68 -14.17
N GLY A 373 -2.10 -7.56 -15.26
CA GLY A 373 -1.80 -8.20 -16.55
C GLY A 373 -0.85 -7.37 -17.42
N ASP A 374 -0.80 -7.65 -18.73
CA ASP A 374 0.12 -7.01 -19.69
C ASP A 374 -0.08 -5.49 -19.88
N ALA A 375 -1.23 -4.96 -19.47
CA ALA A 375 -1.51 -3.52 -19.49
C ALA A 375 -1.01 -2.86 -18.20
N PRO A 376 -0.13 -1.84 -18.27
CA PRO A 376 0.37 -1.16 -17.08
C PRO A 376 -0.80 -0.57 -16.27
N PRO A 377 -0.81 -0.78 -14.93
CA PRO A 377 -1.94 -0.41 -14.08
C PRO A 377 -2.28 1.08 -14.19
N SER A 378 -3.56 1.40 -14.01
CA SER A 378 -4.04 2.77 -13.98
C SER A 378 -3.44 3.54 -12.80
N ALA A 379 -3.35 4.87 -12.90
CA ALA A 379 -2.92 5.69 -11.78
C ALA A 379 -3.84 5.46 -10.56
N TYR A 380 -5.14 5.27 -10.77
CA TYR A 380 -6.12 4.94 -9.74
C TYR A 380 -5.83 3.61 -9.04
N ARG A 381 -5.56 2.53 -9.78
CA ARG A 381 -5.16 1.23 -9.22
C ARG A 381 -3.94 1.36 -8.31
N LEU A 382 -2.89 2.05 -8.78
CA LEU A 382 -1.66 2.30 -8.03
C LEU A 382 -1.92 3.14 -6.76
N TYR A 383 -2.83 4.12 -6.85
CA TYR A 383 -3.28 4.90 -5.71
C TYR A 383 -4.00 4.03 -4.67
N LEU A 384 -4.88 3.12 -5.10
CA LEU A 384 -5.62 2.22 -4.20
C LEU A 384 -4.68 1.27 -3.45
N GLU A 385 -3.62 0.77 -4.09
CA GLU A 385 -2.58 -0.02 -3.41
C GLU A 385 -1.88 0.78 -2.30
N GLY A 386 -1.55 2.04 -2.58
CA GLY A 386 -1.00 2.93 -1.55
C GLY A 386 -2.00 3.19 -0.41
N LYS A 387 -3.27 3.45 -0.74
CA LYS A 387 -4.34 3.71 0.24
C LYS A 387 -4.51 2.54 1.22
N ARG A 388 -4.47 1.30 0.74
CA ARG A 388 -4.61 0.08 1.57
C ARG A 388 -3.51 -0.03 2.64
N LEU A 389 -2.30 0.41 2.30
CA LEU A 389 -1.14 0.30 3.19
C LEU A 389 -1.14 1.37 4.29
N ILE A 390 -1.71 2.57 4.04
CA ILE A 390 -1.81 3.63 5.06
C ILE A 390 -2.56 3.14 6.31
N ALA A 391 -3.54 2.23 6.15
CA ALA A 391 -4.35 1.72 7.25
C ALA A 391 -3.55 0.97 8.35
N HIS A 392 -2.31 0.53 8.08
CA HIS A 392 -1.50 -0.25 9.01
C HIS A 392 -0.62 0.62 9.94
N THR A 393 -0.46 1.92 9.64
CA THR A 393 0.22 2.92 10.51
C THR A 393 1.58 2.51 11.10
N ASP A 394 2.41 1.78 10.34
CA ASP A 394 3.80 1.49 10.67
C ASP A 394 4.78 1.95 9.56
N LEU A 395 6.07 2.06 9.90
CA LEU A 395 7.07 2.62 9.00
C LEU A 395 7.25 1.81 7.70
N GLN A 396 7.12 0.49 7.74
CA GLN A 396 7.31 -0.35 6.56
C GLN A 396 6.17 -0.09 5.56
N HIS A 397 4.91 -0.18 6.02
CA HIS A 397 3.75 0.01 5.17
C HIS A 397 3.64 1.46 4.68
N LEU A 398 3.97 2.47 5.49
CA LEU A 398 3.96 3.88 5.06
C LEU A 398 4.98 4.15 3.95
N ARG A 399 6.20 3.58 4.05
CA ARG A 399 7.21 3.71 2.99
C ARG A 399 6.80 2.97 1.72
N GLN A 400 6.14 1.82 1.84
CA GLN A 400 5.60 1.11 0.70
C GLN A 400 4.44 1.90 0.05
N ALA A 401 3.56 2.52 0.86
CA ALA A 401 2.49 3.39 0.37
C ALA A 401 3.04 4.56 -0.44
N ARG A 402 4.11 5.23 0.05
CA ARG A 402 4.82 6.29 -0.68
C ARG A 402 5.33 5.82 -2.04
N LYS A 403 5.88 4.60 -2.13
CA LYS A 403 6.33 4.03 -3.42
C LYS A 403 5.14 3.87 -4.39
N TRP A 404 4.01 3.37 -3.92
CA TRP A 404 2.81 3.23 -4.74
C TRP A 404 2.23 4.56 -5.20
N PHE A 405 2.14 5.57 -4.32
CA PHE A 405 1.72 6.91 -4.72
C PHE A 405 2.68 7.54 -5.71
N LYS A 406 3.99 7.34 -5.55
CA LYS A 406 4.98 7.79 -6.53
C LYS A 406 4.75 7.13 -7.89
N SER A 407 4.52 5.82 -7.94
CA SER A 407 4.19 5.12 -9.18
C SER A 407 2.89 5.62 -9.80
N SER A 408 1.88 5.92 -8.98
CA SER A 408 0.62 6.52 -9.42
C SER A 408 0.85 7.90 -10.06
N LEU A 409 1.67 8.75 -9.44
CA LEU A 409 2.01 10.08 -9.95
C LEU A 409 2.90 10.04 -11.19
N ASN A 410 3.79 9.06 -11.31
CA ASN A 410 4.53 8.83 -12.55
C ASN A 410 3.60 8.46 -13.72
N ARG A 411 2.45 7.85 -13.42
CA ARG A 411 1.44 7.49 -14.42
C ARG A 411 0.52 8.66 -14.76
N TYR A 412 0.13 9.44 -13.77
CA TYR A 412 -0.66 10.66 -13.94
C TYR A 412 -0.25 11.71 -12.91
N GLU A 413 0.55 12.68 -13.36
CA GLU A 413 1.19 13.68 -12.50
C GLU A 413 0.18 14.56 -11.74
N HIS A 414 -0.93 14.93 -12.39
CA HIS A 414 -1.97 15.77 -11.79
C HIS A 414 -3.04 14.97 -11.04
N PHE A 415 -2.68 13.78 -10.55
CA PHE A 415 -3.64 12.97 -9.81
C PHE A 415 -3.76 13.42 -8.35
N SER A 416 -4.71 14.31 -8.07
CA SER A 416 -4.92 14.92 -6.74
C SER A 416 -4.97 13.91 -5.59
N ALA A 417 -5.68 12.78 -5.75
CA ALA A 417 -5.80 11.78 -4.70
C ALA A 417 -4.45 11.12 -4.34
N ALA A 418 -3.57 10.90 -5.32
CA ALA A 418 -2.24 10.34 -5.07
C ALA A 418 -1.29 11.34 -4.40
N HIS A 419 -1.37 12.63 -4.75
CA HIS A 419 -0.68 13.70 -4.01
C HIS A 419 -1.16 13.80 -2.56
N ALA A 420 -2.47 13.73 -2.32
CA ALA A 420 -3.03 13.72 -0.96
C ALA A 420 -2.58 12.47 -0.18
N GLY A 421 -2.60 11.29 -0.82
CA GLY A 421 -2.07 10.04 -0.24
C GLY A 421 -0.58 10.13 0.12
N MET A 422 0.23 10.74 -0.74
CA MET A 422 1.64 11.01 -0.48
C MET A 422 1.82 11.92 0.75
N SER A 423 1.07 13.02 0.83
CA SER A 423 1.07 13.92 1.98
C SER A 423 0.74 13.16 3.27
N ARG A 424 -0.33 12.36 3.25
CA ARG A 424 -0.74 11.56 4.41
C ARG A 424 0.36 10.60 4.84
N ALA A 425 0.96 9.87 3.91
CA ALA A 425 1.99 8.90 4.24
C ALA A 425 3.25 9.56 4.83
N LEU A 426 3.67 10.72 4.29
CA LEU A 426 4.77 11.53 4.83
C LEU A 426 4.44 12.08 6.23
N GLY A 427 3.24 12.63 6.42
CA GLY A 427 2.78 13.15 7.70
C GLY A 427 2.70 12.07 8.79
N MET A 428 2.18 10.89 8.45
CA MET A 428 2.14 9.75 9.38
C MET A 428 3.55 9.22 9.69
N GLU A 429 4.45 9.15 8.70
CA GLU A 429 5.84 8.74 8.94
C GLU A 429 6.54 9.75 9.86
N TRP A 430 6.28 11.05 9.67
CA TRP A 430 6.77 12.10 10.55
C TRP A 430 6.27 11.95 11.99
N LEU A 431 4.97 11.68 12.20
CA LEU A 431 4.40 11.42 13.53
C LEU A 431 5.08 10.22 14.22
N ILE A 432 5.17 9.08 13.52
CA ILE A 432 5.72 7.84 14.08
C ILE A 432 7.23 7.97 14.37
N ARG A 433 7.96 8.76 13.58
CA ARG A 433 9.37 9.09 13.83
C ARG A 433 9.58 10.13 14.94
N GLY A 434 8.52 10.47 15.69
CA GLY A 434 8.60 11.33 16.86
C GLY A 434 8.67 12.82 16.53
N MET A 435 8.16 13.24 15.37
CA MET A 435 7.87 14.66 15.05
C MET A 435 9.10 15.59 15.00
N ARG A 436 10.31 15.03 14.84
CA ARG A 436 11.57 15.79 14.82
C ARG A 436 12.04 16.18 13.41
N ASP A 437 11.59 15.46 12.39
CA ASP A 437 12.08 15.59 11.02
C ASP A 437 11.30 16.66 10.25
N LYS A 438 11.78 17.91 10.27
CA LYS A 438 11.07 19.02 9.60
C LYS A 438 10.97 18.84 8.09
N GLU A 439 11.95 18.18 7.47
CA GLU A 439 11.97 17.95 6.02
C GLU A 439 10.78 17.08 5.59
N LEU A 440 10.45 16.03 6.35
CA LEU A 440 9.28 15.21 6.07
C LEU A 440 7.96 15.99 6.13
N LEU A 441 7.80 16.88 7.11
CA LEU A 441 6.60 17.71 7.22
C LEU A 441 6.53 18.76 6.11
N ASP A 442 7.68 19.25 5.64
CA ASP A 442 7.78 20.16 4.50
C ASP A 442 7.45 19.48 3.17
N GLU A 443 7.92 18.24 2.97
CA GLU A 443 7.52 17.39 1.84
C GLU A 443 6.02 17.10 1.86
N ALA A 444 5.44 16.80 3.04
CA ALA A 444 4.00 16.59 3.20
C ALA A 444 3.21 17.84 2.79
N ASN A 445 3.61 19.03 3.26
CA ASN A 445 3.00 20.30 2.83
C ASN A 445 3.10 20.49 1.31
N GLY A 446 4.24 20.15 0.70
CA GLY A 446 4.44 20.22 -0.74
C GLY A 446 3.44 19.33 -1.50
N ALA A 447 3.31 18.07 -1.09
CA ALA A 447 2.37 17.13 -1.67
C ALA A 447 0.90 17.56 -1.47
N ALA A 448 0.52 18.05 -0.29
CA ALA A 448 -0.84 18.57 -0.03
C ALA A 448 -1.19 19.75 -0.95
N ARG A 449 -0.23 20.67 -1.18
CA ARG A 449 -0.42 21.80 -2.11
C ARG A 449 -0.53 21.34 -3.56
N GLN A 450 0.23 20.34 -3.99
CA GLN A 450 0.07 19.74 -5.32
C GLN A 450 -1.29 19.06 -5.47
N ALA A 451 -1.80 18.41 -4.42
CA ALA A 451 -3.14 17.84 -4.41
C ALA A 451 -4.22 18.90 -4.64
N GLN A 452 -4.12 20.04 -3.94
CA GLN A 452 -5.04 21.17 -4.08
C GLN A 452 -4.94 21.82 -5.47
N GLN A 453 -3.72 22.03 -5.99
CA GLN A 453 -3.50 22.60 -7.32
C GLN A 453 -4.08 21.69 -8.42
N SER A 454 -3.96 20.37 -8.25
CA SER A 454 -4.47 19.38 -9.19
C SER A 454 -6.01 19.28 -9.18
N ASP A 455 -6.64 19.45 -8.01
CA ASP A 455 -8.09 19.54 -7.88
C ASP A 455 -8.48 20.49 -6.73
N PRO A 456 -8.84 21.76 -7.05
CA PRO A 456 -9.24 22.75 -6.04
C PRO A 456 -10.50 22.41 -5.25
N ASN A 457 -11.25 21.38 -5.66
CA ASN A 457 -12.47 20.91 -5.01
C ASN A 457 -12.27 19.55 -4.33
N SER A 458 -11.01 19.18 -4.03
CA SER A 458 -10.67 17.93 -3.35
C SER A 458 -10.73 18.12 -1.83
N GLY A 459 -11.78 17.60 -1.19
CA GLY A 459 -11.88 17.60 0.27
C GLY A 459 -10.69 16.90 0.95
N ARG A 460 -10.14 15.85 0.31
CA ARG A 460 -8.92 15.17 0.78
C ARG A 460 -7.70 16.09 0.74
N ALA A 461 -7.53 16.91 -0.29
CA ALA A 461 -6.42 17.85 -0.35
C ALA A 461 -6.49 18.87 0.79
N TYR A 462 -7.69 19.41 1.06
CA TYR A 462 -7.90 20.33 2.18
C TYR A 462 -7.69 19.66 3.54
N ARG A 463 -8.12 18.40 3.71
CA ARG A 463 -7.82 17.61 4.91
C ARG A 463 -6.31 17.51 5.17
N GLU A 464 -5.52 17.20 4.14
CA GLU A 464 -4.06 17.12 4.27
C GLU A 464 -3.41 18.49 4.55
N LEU A 465 -3.92 19.57 3.94
CA LEU A 465 -3.48 20.94 4.25
C LEU A 465 -3.79 21.32 5.70
N GLY A 466 -4.98 20.96 6.20
CA GLY A 466 -5.41 21.15 7.58
C GLY A 466 -4.51 20.42 8.56
N PHE A 467 -4.21 19.13 8.29
CA PHE A 467 -3.28 18.32 9.06
C PHE A 467 -1.89 18.97 9.13
N VAL A 468 -1.31 19.37 7.98
CA VAL A 468 0.02 19.97 7.98
C VAL A 468 0.04 21.37 8.60
N ALA A 469 -1.04 22.14 8.46
CA ALA A 469 -1.18 23.44 9.13
C ALA A 469 -1.22 23.30 10.65
N LEU A 470 -1.97 22.32 11.18
CA LEU A 470 -2.05 21.99 12.61
C LEU A 470 -0.66 21.74 13.20
N TYR A 471 0.09 20.80 12.62
CA TYR A 471 1.42 20.45 13.13
C TYR A 471 2.51 21.50 12.84
N ARG A 472 2.21 22.49 11.99
CA ARG A 472 2.99 23.73 11.87
C ARG A 472 2.50 24.85 12.79
N ARG A 473 1.56 24.56 13.70
CA ARG A 473 0.93 25.50 14.64
C ARG A 473 0.24 26.70 13.97
N ARG A 474 -0.27 26.49 12.76
CA ARG A 474 -1.05 27.48 12.00
C ARG A 474 -2.53 27.14 12.18
N PHE A 475 -3.03 27.40 13.39
CA PHE A 475 -4.32 26.92 13.88
C PHE A 475 -5.50 27.44 13.07
N ASP A 476 -5.57 28.76 12.82
CA ASP A 476 -6.66 29.35 12.04
C ASP A 476 -6.70 28.75 10.62
N GLU A 477 -5.56 28.68 9.94
CA GLU A 477 -5.44 28.01 8.63
C GLU A 477 -5.90 26.55 8.70
N SER A 478 -5.52 25.82 9.76
CA SER A 478 -5.90 24.42 9.93
C SER A 478 -7.40 24.24 10.01
N LEU A 479 -8.07 25.01 10.88
CA LEU A 479 -9.52 24.96 11.05
C LEU A 479 -10.26 25.38 9.78
N GLU A 480 -9.77 26.42 9.07
CA GLU A 480 -10.33 26.84 7.78
C GLU A 480 -10.24 25.72 6.74
N TYR A 481 -9.08 25.07 6.60
CA TYR A 481 -8.92 23.96 5.66
C TYR A 481 -9.79 22.76 6.03
N PHE A 482 -9.89 22.40 7.31
CA PHE A 482 -10.78 21.31 7.72
C PHE A 482 -12.25 21.64 7.51
N GLN A 483 -12.68 22.88 7.75
CA GLN A 483 -14.04 23.32 7.43
C GLN A 483 -14.31 23.20 5.93
N GLN A 484 -13.39 23.66 5.07
CA GLN A 484 -13.51 23.49 3.62
C GLN A 484 -13.56 22.02 3.20
N ALA A 485 -12.75 21.18 3.84
CA ALA A 485 -12.76 19.73 3.60
C ALA A 485 -14.13 19.12 3.95
N GLN A 486 -14.72 19.51 5.08
CA GLN A 486 -16.04 19.09 5.51
C GLN A 486 -17.14 19.62 4.58
N ASP A 487 -17.07 20.88 4.15
CA ASP A 487 -18.07 21.48 3.24
C ASP A 487 -18.12 20.75 1.89
N LEU A 488 -16.95 20.34 1.38
CA LEU A 488 -16.84 19.56 0.16
C LEU A 488 -17.35 18.12 0.35
N ASN A 489 -17.01 17.50 1.49
CA ASN A 489 -17.29 16.10 1.80
C ASN A 489 -17.86 15.95 3.24
N PRO A 490 -19.14 16.29 3.47
CA PRO A 490 -19.70 16.41 4.82
C PRO A 490 -19.86 15.08 5.58
N ASN A 491 -19.77 13.95 4.88
CA ASN A 491 -19.91 12.61 5.46
C ASN A 491 -18.65 11.75 5.26
N ASP A 492 -17.49 12.36 5.05
CA ASP A 492 -16.22 11.64 5.02
C ASP A 492 -15.69 11.47 6.44
N ALA A 493 -15.71 10.23 6.94
CA ALA A 493 -15.34 9.92 8.32
C ALA A 493 -13.90 10.36 8.66
N ASP A 494 -12.98 10.25 7.70
CA ASP A 494 -11.56 10.57 7.92
C ASP A 494 -11.33 12.08 8.04
N ILE A 495 -12.14 12.87 7.33
CA ILE A 495 -12.16 14.34 7.47
C ILE A 495 -12.71 14.72 8.85
N LEU A 496 -13.81 14.11 9.28
CA LEU A 496 -14.41 14.42 10.58
C LEU A 496 -13.48 14.04 11.75
N ALA A 497 -12.78 12.90 11.66
CA ALA A 497 -11.86 12.45 12.70
C ALA A 497 -10.62 13.35 12.84
N ASP A 498 -10.05 13.81 11.73
CA ASP A 498 -8.91 14.73 11.76
C ASP A 498 -9.34 16.16 12.13
N TYR A 499 -10.54 16.58 11.74
CA TYR A 499 -11.05 17.88 12.16
C TYR A 499 -11.33 17.90 13.67
N ALA A 500 -11.83 16.79 14.22
CA ALA A 500 -11.97 16.61 15.66
C ALA A 500 -10.63 16.76 16.40
N ASP A 501 -9.55 16.19 15.86
CA ASP A 501 -8.20 16.34 16.42
C ASP A 501 -7.73 17.80 16.42
N ALA A 502 -7.92 18.51 15.29
CA ALA A 502 -7.57 19.93 15.19
C ALA A 502 -8.37 20.80 16.17
N LEU A 503 -9.67 20.55 16.33
CA LEU A 503 -10.50 21.26 17.30
C LEU A 503 -10.10 20.95 18.74
N SER A 504 -9.69 19.71 19.02
CA SER A 504 -9.16 19.33 20.34
C SER A 504 -7.91 20.13 20.67
N HIS A 505 -6.99 20.28 19.72
CA HIS A 505 -5.78 21.09 19.90
C HIS A 505 -6.06 22.60 19.96
N ASP A 506 -7.15 23.06 19.35
CA ASP A 506 -7.63 24.44 19.46
C ASP A 506 -8.27 24.74 20.83
N GLY A 507 -8.89 23.73 21.45
CA GLY A 507 -9.58 23.80 22.73
C GLY A 507 -11.11 23.68 22.66
N ASP A 508 -11.69 23.49 21.46
CA ASP A 508 -13.13 23.25 21.29
C ASP A 508 -13.44 21.75 21.44
N PHE A 509 -13.31 21.26 22.68
CA PHE A 509 -13.42 19.83 23.00
C PHE A 509 -14.83 19.26 22.76
N ASP A 510 -15.87 20.07 22.96
CA ASP A 510 -17.25 19.62 22.78
C ASP A 510 -17.56 19.38 21.30
N ARG A 511 -17.16 20.31 20.43
CA ARG A 511 -17.29 20.11 18.98
C ARG A 511 -16.38 18.98 18.49
N ALA A 512 -15.16 18.87 19.02
CA ALA A 512 -14.25 17.76 18.71
C ALA A 512 -14.91 16.39 19.02
N LEU A 513 -15.52 16.24 20.19
CA LEU A 513 -16.20 15.00 20.58
C LEU A 513 -17.42 14.70 19.69
N GLU A 514 -18.20 15.72 19.31
CA GLU A 514 -19.33 15.57 18.38
C GLU A 514 -18.86 15.01 17.02
N LEU A 515 -17.85 15.63 16.43
CA LEU A 515 -17.31 15.20 15.13
C LEU A 515 -16.67 13.82 15.20
N SER A 516 -15.92 13.53 16.28
CA SER A 516 -15.34 12.20 16.49
C SER A 516 -16.43 11.11 16.56
N ARG A 517 -17.52 11.33 17.32
CA ARG A 517 -18.67 10.41 17.36
C ARG A 517 -19.32 10.24 15.99
N ALA A 518 -19.45 11.31 15.21
CA ALA A 518 -19.96 11.25 13.86
C ALA A 518 -19.06 10.41 12.95
N ALA A 519 -17.73 10.54 13.07
CA ALA A 519 -16.75 9.74 12.33
C ALA A 519 -16.90 8.23 12.63
N PHE A 520 -16.97 7.84 13.91
CA PHE A 520 -17.21 6.44 14.32
C PHE A 520 -18.54 5.87 13.82
N LYS A 521 -19.59 6.70 13.73
CA LYS A 521 -20.88 6.27 13.18
C LYS A 521 -20.80 6.00 11.68
N LEU A 522 -19.96 6.74 10.96
CA LEU A 522 -19.76 6.58 9.52
C LEU A 522 -18.78 5.45 9.18
N ASN A 523 -17.79 5.20 10.05
CA ASN A 523 -16.82 4.12 9.90
C ASN A 523 -16.77 3.23 11.16
N PRO A 524 -17.58 2.14 11.22
CA PRO A 524 -17.58 1.22 12.35
C PRO A 524 -16.33 0.33 12.49
N LEU A 525 -15.47 0.30 11.46
CA LEU A 525 -14.17 -0.39 11.48
C LEU A 525 -13.03 0.61 11.25
N PRO A 526 -12.86 1.60 12.14
CA PRO A 526 -11.95 2.70 11.89
C PRO A 526 -10.49 2.30 12.10
N PRO A 527 -9.56 3.03 11.46
CA PRO A 527 -8.13 2.90 11.70
C PRO A 527 -7.76 3.35 13.13
N ASP A 528 -6.61 2.88 13.61
CA ASP A 528 -6.13 3.12 14.99
C ASP A 528 -6.10 4.61 15.38
N TYR A 529 -5.81 5.53 14.44
CA TYR A 529 -5.73 6.96 14.73
C TYR A 529 -7.06 7.59 15.17
N TYR A 530 -8.23 7.03 14.81
CA TYR A 530 -9.51 7.53 15.34
C TYR A 530 -9.59 7.38 16.86
N TYR A 531 -9.11 6.24 17.35
CA TYR A 531 -9.03 5.96 18.77
C TYR A 531 -7.99 6.85 19.45
N TRP A 532 -6.89 7.20 18.77
CA TRP A 532 -5.89 8.14 19.29
C TRP A 532 -6.50 9.51 19.52
N ASN A 533 -7.20 10.04 18.50
CA ASN A 533 -7.85 11.35 18.57
C ASN A 533 -8.93 11.36 19.65
N LEU A 534 -9.78 10.32 19.72
CA LEU A 534 -10.81 10.22 20.76
C LEU A 534 -10.22 10.12 22.17
N GLY A 535 -9.17 9.31 22.36
CA GLY A 535 -8.46 9.21 23.62
C GLY A 535 -7.83 10.54 24.03
N GLY A 536 -7.27 11.28 23.07
CA GLY A 536 -6.76 12.64 23.25
C GLY A 536 -7.86 13.57 23.74
N ILE A 537 -8.98 13.65 23.02
CA ILE A 537 -10.14 14.48 23.38
C ILE A 537 -10.61 14.20 24.82
N HIS A 538 -10.77 12.92 25.20
CA HIS A 538 -11.16 12.56 26.57
C HIS A 538 -10.11 12.95 27.60
N PHE A 539 -8.82 12.76 27.29
CA PHE A 539 -7.74 13.18 28.18
C PHE A 539 -7.75 14.68 28.43
N MET A 540 -7.95 15.50 27.39
CA MET A 540 -8.00 16.96 27.49
C MET A 540 -9.21 17.46 28.27
N ARG A 541 -10.30 16.68 28.28
CA ARG A 541 -11.51 16.93 29.08
C ARG A 541 -11.39 16.40 30.52
N GLU A 542 -10.22 15.91 30.92
CA GLU A 542 -9.95 15.27 32.22
C GLU A 542 -10.79 13.99 32.46
N GLU A 543 -11.31 13.37 31.39
CA GLU A 543 -12.08 12.13 31.42
C GLU A 543 -11.15 10.92 31.27
N TYR A 544 -10.21 10.74 32.20
CA TYR A 544 -9.08 9.81 32.06
C TYR A 544 -9.48 8.34 31.88
N GLU A 545 -10.52 7.87 32.59
CA GLU A 545 -11.05 6.51 32.42
C GLU A 545 -11.60 6.30 31.01
N MET A 546 -12.33 7.28 30.48
CA MET A 546 -12.85 7.23 29.11
C MET A 546 -11.73 7.33 28.07
N ALA A 547 -10.66 8.06 28.35
CA ALA A 547 -9.47 8.08 27.51
C ALA A 547 -8.81 6.69 27.43
N ILE A 548 -8.70 5.98 28.55
CA ILE A 548 -8.18 4.61 28.60
C ILE A 548 -9.08 3.66 27.79
N GLU A 549 -10.40 3.72 28.01
CA GLU A 549 -11.37 2.90 27.29
C GLU A 549 -11.31 3.14 25.77
N ALA A 550 -11.23 4.40 25.35
CA ALA A 550 -11.12 4.77 23.94
C ALA A 550 -9.84 4.24 23.28
N LEU A 551 -8.73 4.14 24.01
CA LEU A 551 -7.43 3.67 23.51
C LEU A 551 -7.29 2.14 23.58
N GLU A 552 -8.24 1.43 24.20
CA GLU A 552 -8.14 -0.01 24.38
C GLU A 552 -8.20 -0.83 23.06
N PRO A 553 -9.01 -0.45 22.06
CA PRO A 553 -9.05 -1.15 20.77
C PRO A 553 -7.79 -0.99 19.89
N VAL A 554 -6.89 -0.05 20.22
CA VAL A 554 -5.68 0.23 19.43
C VAL A 554 -4.76 -0.98 19.39
N LYS A 555 -4.39 -1.43 18.20
CA LYS A 555 -3.55 -2.63 17.99
C LYS A 555 -2.10 -2.36 18.38
N THR A 556 -1.57 -1.22 17.96
CA THR A 556 -0.17 -0.85 18.20
C THR A 556 -0.05 0.01 19.47
N LYS A 557 -0.03 -0.65 20.63
CA LYS A 557 0.05 0.03 21.95
C LYS A 557 1.29 0.92 22.13
N GLN A 558 2.36 0.69 21.37
CA GLN A 558 3.56 1.55 21.39
C GLN A 558 3.26 2.99 20.96
N ALA A 559 2.37 3.18 19.99
CA ALA A 559 2.03 4.52 19.47
C ALA A 559 1.24 5.34 20.50
N THR A 560 0.44 4.68 21.33
CA THR A 560 -0.40 5.32 22.36
C THR A 560 0.19 5.25 23.77
N ALA A 561 1.35 4.62 23.94
CA ALA A 561 1.95 4.35 25.25
C ALA A 561 2.15 5.62 26.09
N ARG A 562 2.48 6.76 25.47
CA ARG A 562 2.60 8.05 26.18
C ARG A 562 1.27 8.48 26.79
N LEU A 563 0.22 8.52 25.96
CA LEU A 563 -1.11 8.93 26.40
C LEU A 563 -1.68 7.93 27.42
N LEU A 564 -1.53 6.63 27.19
CA LEU A 564 -1.94 5.59 28.16
C LEU A 564 -1.18 5.69 29.49
N ALA A 565 0.13 5.96 29.47
CA ALA A 565 0.91 6.17 30.69
C ALA A 565 0.37 7.35 31.49
N ALA A 566 0.12 8.48 30.83
CA ALA A 566 -0.43 9.68 31.45
C ALA A 566 -1.87 9.46 31.95
N SER A 567 -2.77 8.90 31.13
CA SER A 567 -4.16 8.63 31.51
C SER A 567 -4.24 7.70 32.72
N HIS A 568 -3.47 6.61 32.75
CA HIS A 568 -3.44 5.71 33.91
C HIS A 568 -2.87 6.39 35.15
N ALA A 569 -1.86 7.24 35.01
CA ALA A 569 -1.30 7.97 36.13
C ALA A 569 -2.30 8.98 36.72
N MET A 570 -2.99 9.73 35.86
CA MET A 570 -3.99 10.71 36.27
C MET A 570 -5.26 10.05 36.84
N ALA A 571 -5.62 8.86 36.37
CA ALA A 571 -6.67 8.01 36.96
C ALA A 571 -6.23 7.28 38.27
N GLY A 572 -4.96 7.40 38.68
CA GLY A 572 -4.43 6.80 39.92
C GLY A 572 -3.92 5.36 39.80
N ASP A 573 -3.96 4.72 38.64
CA ASP A 573 -3.39 3.38 38.38
C ASP A 573 -1.88 3.48 38.08
N THR A 574 -1.10 3.77 39.13
CA THR A 574 0.36 3.92 39.04
C THR A 574 1.09 2.67 38.54
N GLY A 575 0.49 1.47 38.72
CA GLY A 575 1.08 0.20 38.27
C GLY A 575 1.05 0.09 36.75
N LYS A 576 -0.12 0.30 36.14
CA LYS A 576 -0.24 0.31 34.66
C LYS A 576 0.47 1.50 34.05
N ALA A 577 0.42 2.67 34.69
CA ALA A 577 1.14 3.86 34.23
C ALA A 577 2.65 3.58 34.04
N ARG A 578 3.30 2.97 35.03
CA ARG A 578 4.72 2.58 34.95
C ARG A 578 5.01 1.54 33.88
N ASN A 579 4.08 0.62 33.64
CA ASN A 579 4.24 -0.36 32.56
C ASN A 579 4.28 0.33 31.19
N TYR A 580 3.37 1.25 30.92
CA TYR A 580 3.37 2.02 29.68
C TYR A 580 4.54 3.00 29.59
N ALA A 581 4.96 3.62 30.71
CA ALA A 581 6.18 4.44 30.77
C ALA A 581 7.42 3.63 30.34
N ARG A 582 7.55 2.39 30.79
CA ARG A 582 8.63 1.50 30.34
C ARG A 582 8.58 1.25 28.83
N VAL A 583 7.40 1.02 28.26
CA VAL A 583 7.24 0.88 26.80
C VAL A 583 7.70 2.14 26.06
N VAL A 584 7.44 3.34 26.62
CA VAL A 584 7.94 4.59 26.03
C VAL A 584 9.47 4.62 26.02
N LEU A 585 10.13 4.31 27.14
CA LEU A 585 11.60 4.35 27.24
C LEU A 585 12.30 3.23 26.45
N GLU A 586 11.67 2.07 26.29
CA GLU A 586 12.18 0.98 25.43
C GLU A 586 12.25 1.42 23.96
N ASN A 587 11.28 2.22 23.49
CA ASN A 587 11.22 2.71 22.11
C ASN A 587 11.96 4.04 21.91
N PHE A 588 12.04 4.87 22.96
CA PHE A 588 12.66 6.19 22.94
C PHE A 588 13.50 6.38 24.22
N PRO A 589 14.73 5.83 24.28
CA PRO A 589 15.56 5.86 25.49
C PRO A 589 15.90 7.27 25.99
N ASP A 590 16.00 8.23 25.09
CA ASP A 590 16.31 9.63 25.39
C ASP A 590 15.03 10.50 25.53
N PHE A 591 13.85 9.90 25.70
CA PHE A 591 12.60 10.64 25.84
C PHE A 591 12.54 11.42 27.14
N ARG A 592 12.13 12.69 27.05
CA ARG A 592 11.83 13.55 28.20
C ARG A 592 10.38 14.03 28.10
N SER A 593 9.67 14.02 29.22
CA SER A 593 8.27 14.44 29.32
C SER A 593 8.10 15.89 28.85
N GLU A 594 9.08 16.74 29.12
CA GLU A 594 9.10 18.14 28.68
C GLU A 594 9.23 18.32 27.16
N ASP A 595 9.73 17.31 26.44
CA ASP A 595 9.83 17.36 24.99
C ASP A 595 8.44 17.42 24.34
N ILE A 596 7.38 16.97 25.03
CA ILE A 596 5.99 17.00 24.58
C ILE A 596 5.57 18.42 24.14
N ARG A 597 6.03 19.47 24.83
CA ARG A 597 5.71 20.87 24.47
C ARG A 597 6.16 21.24 23.05
N HIS A 598 7.17 20.56 22.52
CA HIS A 598 7.66 20.83 21.18
C HIS A 598 6.79 20.18 20.11
N PHE A 599 6.24 18.99 20.38
CA PHE A 599 5.64 18.15 19.36
C PHE A 599 4.10 18.11 19.39
N VAL A 600 3.48 18.29 20.56
CA VAL A 600 2.01 18.39 20.66
C VAL A 600 1.58 19.79 20.25
N PRO A 601 0.75 19.93 19.20
CA PRO A 601 0.40 21.22 18.62
C PRO A 601 -0.78 21.88 19.37
N ASP A 602 -0.78 21.93 20.70
CA ASP A 602 -1.85 22.67 21.40
C ASP A 602 -1.72 24.18 21.16
N ARG A 603 -2.86 24.85 20.92
CA ARG A 603 -2.94 26.31 20.77
C ARG A 603 -2.60 27.00 22.07
N ASP A 604 -3.21 26.56 23.17
CA ASP A 604 -2.87 27.02 24.52
C ASP A 604 -1.87 26.02 25.15
N PRO A 605 -0.64 26.44 25.48
CA PRO A 605 0.32 25.58 26.18
C PRO A 605 -0.19 25.00 27.51
N ALA A 606 -1.19 25.63 28.15
CA ALA A 606 -1.81 25.10 29.36
C ALA A 606 -2.48 23.74 29.14
N TYR A 607 -2.98 23.49 27.94
CA TYR A 607 -3.62 22.22 27.56
C TYR A 607 -2.62 21.06 27.54
N THR A 608 -1.34 21.31 27.28
CA THR A 608 -0.31 20.27 27.27
C THR A 608 0.14 19.87 28.69
N GLU A 609 -0.06 20.73 29.70
CA GLU A 609 0.50 20.54 31.04
C GLU A 609 -0.04 19.29 31.78
N PRO A 610 -1.35 18.95 31.73
CA PRO A 610 -1.85 17.70 32.31
C PRO A 610 -1.19 16.45 31.73
N LEU A 611 -0.85 16.46 30.43
CA LEU A 611 -0.15 15.35 29.79
C LEU A 611 1.26 15.19 30.36
N ILE A 612 2.01 16.29 30.49
CA ILE A 612 3.36 16.29 31.07
C ILE A 612 3.32 15.84 32.53
N GLN A 613 2.39 16.37 33.32
CA GLN A 613 2.17 15.97 34.69
C GLN A 613 1.88 14.46 34.80
N GLY A 614 0.98 13.94 33.96
CA GLY A 614 0.66 12.51 33.92
C GLY A 614 1.88 11.65 33.57
N LEU A 615 2.72 12.08 32.63
CA LEU A 615 3.96 11.37 32.28
C LEU A 615 4.97 11.35 33.44
N HIS A 616 5.15 12.47 34.14
CA HIS A 616 5.99 12.53 35.34
C HIS A 616 5.46 11.60 36.45
N LEU A 617 4.14 11.58 36.68
CA LEU A 617 3.50 10.67 37.63
C LEU A 617 3.64 9.19 37.22
N ALA A 618 3.68 8.90 35.92
CA ALA A 618 3.96 7.58 35.38
C ALA A 618 5.43 7.14 35.55
N GLY A 619 6.32 8.07 35.92
CA GLY A 619 7.75 7.83 36.15
C GLY A 619 8.65 8.09 34.95
N LEU A 620 8.18 8.86 33.96
CA LEU A 620 9.01 9.33 32.85
C LEU A 620 9.82 10.58 33.26
N PRO A 621 11.05 10.75 32.75
CA PRO A 621 11.97 11.83 33.14
C PRO A 621 11.68 13.17 32.45
#